data_AF-A0A0B1SEZ1-F1
#
_entry.id   AF-A0A0B1SEZ1-F1
#
_cell.length_a   1.000
_cell.length_b   1.000
_cell.length_c   1.000
_cell.angle_alpha   90.00
_cell.angle_beta   90.00
_cell.angle_gamma   90.00
#
_symmetry.space_group_name_H-M   'P 1'
#
loop_
_entity.id
_entity.type
_entity.pdbx_description
1 polymer ?
#
loop_
_entity_poly.entity_id
_entity_poly.type
_entity_poly.pdbx_seq_one_letter_code
_entity_poly.pdbx_strand_id
1 'polypeptide(L)'
;MVNKHEGVFTKADEDSFEVFAVYCGLALHHAKLYDKIRRSEQKYRVALEVLAYHSVCNKDEVAKLQKMEIKDRVEELETFEFNYLRMSELEKPLYAISMFKTLFQDQFRYDRDDLIRFVLTVRKNYRRVAYHNWAHGWSVAHAMFVLLMHTSRDIFNTHEALALYVSCLCHDLDHRGKNNAYMKTMMTPLASIYTTSVMEHHHFNQTVTILQQVG
;
A
#
# COMPACT_ATOMS: atom_id res chain seq x y z
N MET A 1 -53.73 9.39 26.68
CA MET A 1 -53.89 10.85 26.77
C MET A 1 -52.82 11.35 27.73
N VAL A 2 -52.00 12.32 27.34
CA VAL A 2 -50.93 12.86 28.21
C VAL A 2 -51.44 14.19 28.78
N ASN A 3 -51.57 14.27 30.09
CA ASN A 3 -52.13 15.43 30.78
C ASN A 3 -51.06 16.16 31.59
N LYS A 4 -51.15 17.48 31.64
CA LYS A 4 -50.33 18.31 32.53
C LYS A 4 -50.72 18.01 33.98
N HIS A 5 -49.74 17.93 34.87
CA HIS A 5 -49.99 17.62 36.28
C HIS A 5 -50.81 18.71 36.98
N GLU A 6 -50.62 19.97 36.59
CA GLU A 6 -51.36 21.12 37.13
C GLU A 6 -51.75 22.10 36.01
N GLY A 7 -53.02 22.53 36.02
CA GLY A 7 -53.54 23.53 35.09
C GLY A 7 -53.62 23.07 33.63
N VAL A 8 -53.68 24.04 32.73
CA VAL A 8 -53.73 23.81 31.27
C VAL A 8 -52.37 24.10 30.62
N PHE A 9 -52.13 23.55 29.43
CA PHE A 9 -50.98 23.92 28.62
C PHE A 9 -51.10 25.39 28.20
N THR A 10 -49.99 26.11 28.34
CA THR A 10 -49.86 27.54 28.05
C THR A 10 -49.03 27.75 26.78
N LYS A 11 -49.02 28.97 26.25
CA LYS A 11 -48.20 29.31 25.09
C LYS A 11 -46.69 29.07 25.34
N ALA A 12 -46.22 29.33 26.56
CA ALA A 12 -44.84 29.05 26.95
C ALA A 12 -44.50 27.54 26.94
N ASP A 13 -45.45 26.67 27.28
CA ASP A 13 -45.27 25.21 27.18
C ASP A 13 -45.17 24.77 25.72
N GLU A 14 -45.99 25.37 24.84
CA GLU A 14 -45.94 25.13 23.38
C GLU A 14 -44.59 25.54 22.80
N ASP A 15 -44.13 26.76 23.09
CA ASP A 15 -42.86 27.29 22.57
C ASP A 15 -41.66 26.48 23.11
N SER A 16 -41.72 26.05 24.37
CA SER A 16 -40.68 25.18 24.97
C SER A 16 -40.67 23.80 24.33
N PHE A 17 -41.85 23.23 24.05
CA PHE A 17 -41.96 21.93 23.39
C PHE A 17 -41.52 22.00 21.93
N GLU A 18 -41.81 23.09 21.22
CA GLU A 18 -41.33 23.32 19.85
C GLU A 18 -39.80 23.31 19.80
N VAL A 19 -39.15 24.09 20.66
CA VAL A 19 -37.69 24.12 20.77
C VAL A 19 -37.14 22.73 21.11
N PHE A 20 -37.71 22.05 22.10
CA PHE A 20 -37.30 20.69 22.47
C PHE A 20 -37.46 19.69 21.32
N ALA A 21 -38.58 19.74 20.59
CA ALA A 21 -38.87 18.86 19.47
C ALA A 21 -37.89 19.08 18.31
N VAL A 22 -37.52 20.33 18.02
CA VAL A 22 -36.49 20.66 17.02
C VAL A 22 -35.13 20.07 17.43
N TYR A 23 -34.70 20.27 18.69
CA TYR A 23 -33.44 19.71 19.17
C TYR A 23 -33.44 18.17 19.17
N CYS A 24 -34.55 17.54 19.57
CA CYS A 24 -34.69 16.09 19.50
C CYS A 24 -34.64 15.58 18.05
N GLY A 25 -35.29 16.29 17.12
CA GLY A 25 -35.25 15.99 15.69
C GLY A 25 -33.83 16.05 15.13
N LEU A 26 -33.08 17.11 15.44
CA LEU A 26 -31.67 17.27 15.06
C LEU A 26 -30.79 16.18 15.69
N ALA A 27 -30.93 15.92 16.99
CA ALA A 27 -30.15 14.91 17.69
C ALA A 27 -30.40 13.51 17.11
N LEU A 28 -31.66 13.14 16.87
CA LEU A 28 -32.01 11.86 16.24
C LEU A 28 -31.51 11.78 14.79
N HIS A 29 -31.57 12.87 14.02
CA HIS A 29 -31.05 12.92 12.67
C HIS A 29 -29.53 12.72 12.64
N HIS A 30 -28.78 13.42 13.50
CA HIS A 30 -27.34 13.23 13.64
C HIS A 30 -26.98 11.83 14.12
N ALA A 31 -27.68 11.29 15.13
CA ALA A 31 -27.46 9.94 15.60
C ALA A 31 -27.65 8.89 14.49
N LYS A 32 -28.70 9.04 13.66
CA LYS A 32 -28.93 8.18 12.48
C LYS A 32 -27.86 8.34 11.42
N LEU A 33 -27.40 9.56 11.16
CA LEU A 33 -26.33 9.83 10.20
C LEU A 33 -25.01 9.19 10.64
N TYR A 34 -24.63 9.37 11.92
CA TYR A 34 -23.45 8.75 12.50
C TYR A 34 -23.52 7.22 12.46
N ASP A 35 -24.67 6.62 12.79
CA ASP A 35 -24.84 5.16 12.67
C ASP A 35 -24.65 4.68 11.22
N LYS A 36 -25.19 5.42 10.25
CA LYS A 36 -25.01 5.10 8.82
C LYS A 36 -23.55 5.21 8.38
N ILE A 37 -22.84 6.26 8.80
CA ILE A 37 -21.40 6.44 8.52
C ILE A 37 -20.60 5.27 9.12
N ARG A 38 -20.82 4.98 10.41
CA ARG A 38 -20.13 3.89 11.11
C ARG A 38 -20.36 2.53 10.44
N ARG A 39 -21.60 2.23 10.02
CA ARG A 39 -21.89 1.01 9.25
C ARG A 39 -21.17 0.99 7.90
N SER A 40 -21.08 2.13 7.21
CA SER A 40 -20.34 2.24 5.95
C SER A 40 -18.84 2.01 6.14
N GLU A 41 -18.25 2.58 7.19
CA GLU A 41 -16.84 2.37 7.55
C GLU A 41 -16.55 0.91 7.90
N GLN A 42 -17.44 0.24 8.64
CA GLN A 42 -17.29 -1.18 8.95
C GLN A 42 -17.34 -2.05 7.68
N LYS A 43 -18.28 -1.79 6.77
CA LYS A 43 -18.34 -2.48 5.46
C LYS A 43 -17.07 -2.25 4.64
N TYR A 44 -16.58 -1.02 4.61
CA TYR A 44 -15.34 -0.67 3.93
C TYR A 44 -14.14 -1.41 4.53
N ARG A 45 -14.06 -1.53 5.86
CA ARG A 45 -13.00 -2.28 6.55
C ARG A 45 -13.00 -3.76 6.17
N VAL A 46 -14.17 -4.40 6.18
CA VAL A 46 -14.28 -5.80 5.74
C VAL A 46 -13.85 -5.96 4.27
N ALA A 47 -14.23 -5.02 3.41
CA ALA A 47 -13.78 -5.04 2.01
C ALA A 47 -12.26 -4.91 1.89
N LEU A 48 -11.63 -4.04 2.68
CA LEU A 48 -10.16 -3.92 2.73
C LEU A 48 -9.49 -5.20 3.22
N GLU A 49 -10.04 -5.87 4.24
CA GLU A 49 -9.50 -7.15 4.74
C GLU A 49 -9.54 -8.24 3.66
N VAL A 50 -10.64 -8.34 2.92
CA VAL A 50 -10.76 -9.28 1.79
C VAL A 50 -9.75 -8.95 0.69
N LEU A 51 -9.59 -7.66 0.34
CA LEU A 51 -8.60 -7.24 -0.65
C LEU A 51 -7.17 -7.51 -0.18
N ALA A 52 -6.87 -7.30 1.10
CA ALA A 52 -5.56 -7.59 1.69
C ALA A 52 -5.24 -9.09 1.61
N TYR A 53 -6.21 -9.96 1.91
CA TYR A 53 -6.05 -11.41 1.77
C TYR A 53 -5.68 -11.83 0.32
N HIS A 54 -6.23 -11.13 -0.67
CA HIS A 54 -5.91 -11.41 -2.07
C HIS A 54 -4.66 -10.69 -2.57
N SER A 55 -4.17 -9.65 -1.88
CA SER A 55 -2.96 -8.93 -2.25
C SER A 55 -1.67 -9.58 -1.75
N VAL A 56 -1.71 -10.38 -0.68
CA VAL A 56 -0.55 -11.09 -0.13
C VAL A 56 -0.01 -12.20 -1.04
N CYS A 57 1.28 -12.49 -0.96
CA CYS A 57 1.96 -13.54 -1.72
C CYS A 57 1.32 -14.94 -1.61
N ASN A 58 1.59 -15.79 -2.61
CA ASN A 58 1.13 -17.19 -2.59
C ASN A 58 2.03 -18.04 -1.67
N LYS A 59 1.43 -18.75 -0.72
CA LYS A 59 2.11 -19.66 0.22
C LYS A 59 2.97 -20.72 -0.48
N ASP A 60 2.54 -21.22 -1.63
CA ASP A 60 3.31 -22.23 -2.39
C ASP A 60 4.58 -21.62 -3.00
N GLU A 61 4.53 -20.36 -3.45
CA GLU A 61 5.71 -19.66 -3.97
C GLU A 61 6.68 -19.30 -2.84
N VAL A 62 6.16 -18.91 -1.67
CA VAL A 62 6.97 -18.71 -0.46
C VAL A 62 7.70 -20.02 -0.11
N ALA A 63 6.99 -21.14 -0.01
CA ALA A 63 7.58 -22.43 0.31
C ALA A 63 8.63 -22.90 -0.71
N LYS A 64 8.45 -22.54 -2.00
CA LYS A 64 9.46 -22.79 -3.04
C LYS A 64 10.71 -21.96 -2.82
N LEU A 65 10.58 -20.63 -2.66
CA LEU A 65 11.73 -19.74 -2.45
C LEU A 65 12.46 -20.03 -1.14
N GLN A 66 11.74 -20.44 -0.08
CA GLN A 66 12.36 -20.84 1.19
C GLN A 66 13.33 -22.00 1.03
N LYS A 67 13.04 -22.94 0.13
CA LYS A 67 13.88 -24.11 -0.17
C LYS A 67 15.01 -23.82 -1.16
N MET A 68 14.92 -22.70 -1.89
CA MET A 68 15.97 -22.30 -2.82
C MET A 68 17.14 -21.68 -2.06
N GLU A 69 18.35 -22.01 -2.53
CA GLU A 69 19.56 -21.39 -2.03
C GLU A 69 19.64 -19.94 -2.53
N ILE A 70 19.79 -19.00 -1.59
CA ILE A 70 19.99 -17.59 -1.89
C ILE A 70 21.49 -17.32 -1.82
N LYS A 71 22.13 -17.29 -2.99
CA LYS A 71 23.56 -16.99 -3.13
C LYS A 71 23.90 -15.68 -2.42
N ASP A 72 25.02 -15.68 -1.71
CA ASP A 72 25.55 -14.51 -1.00
C ASP A 72 25.94 -13.37 -1.95
N ARG A 73 26.45 -13.74 -3.13
CA ARG A 73 26.88 -12.82 -4.18
C ARG A 73 26.63 -13.43 -5.55
N VAL A 74 26.14 -12.61 -6.47
CA VAL A 74 25.91 -12.96 -7.88
C VAL A 74 26.58 -11.87 -8.70
N GLU A 75 27.79 -12.14 -9.19
CA GLU A 75 28.65 -11.13 -9.83
C GLU A 75 27.99 -10.52 -11.06
N GLU A 76 27.18 -11.30 -11.78
CA GLU A 76 26.47 -10.85 -12.97
C GLU A 76 25.43 -9.75 -12.66
N LEU A 77 24.91 -9.66 -11.43
CA LEU A 77 23.97 -8.60 -11.01
C LEU A 77 24.67 -7.28 -10.70
N GLU A 78 26.00 -7.27 -10.57
CA GLU A 78 26.75 -6.08 -10.14
C GLU A 78 27.07 -5.12 -11.30
N THR A 79 26.52 -5.39 -12.49
CA THR A 79 26.77 -4.60 -13.70
C THR A 79 25.46 -4.23 -14.41
N PHE A 80 25.45 -3.11 -15.12
CA PHE A 80 24.25 -2.62 -15.83
C PHE A 80 23.88 -3.49 -17.04
N GLU A 81 24.81 -4.32 -17.53
CA GLU A 81 24.65 -5.17 -18.71
C GLU A 81 23.83 -6.44 -18.43
N PHE A 82 23.45 -6.70 -17.18
CA PHE A 82 22.67 -7.87 -16.80
C PHE A 82 21.32 -7.93 -17.52
N ASN A 83 21.11 -9.01 -18.28
CA ASN A 83 19.88 -9.20 -19.06
C ASN A 83 18.79 -9.91 -18.26
N TYR A 84 17.99 -9.13 -17.54
CA TYR A 84 16.88 -9.61 -16.71
C TYR A 84 15.69 -10.19 -17.50
N LEU A 85 15.60 -9.94 -18.82
CA LEU A 85 14.48 -10.41 -19.64
C LEU A 85 14.50 -11.92 -19.84
N ARG A 86 15.66 -12.56 -19.66
CA ARG A 86 15.81 -14.02 -19.78
C ARG A 86 15.42 -14.77 -18.51
N MET A 87 15.19 -14.06 -17.41
CA MET A 87 14.85 -14.65 -16.12
C MET A 87 13.40 -15.13 -16.09
N SER A 88 13.18 -16.27 -15.47
CA SER A 88 11.87 -16.76 -15.08
C SER A 88 11.18 -15.85 -14.05
N GLU A 89 9.89 -16.11 -13.83
CA GLU A 89 9.07 -15.37 -12.86
C GLU A 89 9.51 -15.57 -11.40
N LEU A 90 10.19 -16.68 -11.08
CA LEU A 90 10.72 -16.97 -9.74
C LEU A 90 12.17 -16.53 -9.55
N GLU A 91 12.96 -16.45 -10.61
CA GLU A 91 14.35 -15.93 -10.51
C GLU A 91 14.36 -14.44 -10.17
N LYS A 92 13.40 -13.65 -10.69
CA LYS A 92 13.32 -12.20 -10.38
C LYS A 92 13.18 -11.93 -8.87
N PRO A 93 12.18 -12.49 -8.16
CA PRO A 93 12.10 -12.30 -6.71
C PRO A 93 13.32 -12.89 -5.98
N LEU A 94 13.87 -14.03 -6.42
CA LEU A 94 15.09 -14.60 -5.82
C LEU A 94 16.27 -13.62 -5.88
N TYR A 95 16.53 -13.03 -7.04
CA TYR A 95 17.63 -12.07 -7.22
C TYR A 95 17.34 -10.72 -6.58
N ALA A 96 16.09 -10.28 -6.47
CA ALA A 96 15.74 -9.11 -5.66
C ALA A 96 16.07 -9.34 -4.17
N ILE A 97 15.89 -10.56 -3.66
CA ILE A 97 16.27 -10.92 -2.29
C ILE A 97 17.80 -11.02 -2.15
N SER A 98 18.49 -11.60 -3.14
CA SER A 98 19.96 -11.67 -3.16
C SER A 98 20.59 -10.27 -3.18
N MET A 99 20.11 -9.35 -4.03
CA MET A 99 20.55 -7.94 -4.04
C MET A 99 20.33 -7.25 -2.69
N PHE A 100 19.16 -7.44 -2.08
CA PHE A 100 18.89 -6.90 -0.73
C PHE A 100 19.89 -7.45 0.29
N LYS A 101 20.13 -8.76 0.28
CA LYS A 101 21.09 -9.41 1.17
C LYS A 101 22.50 -8.87 0.96
N THR A 102 22.98 -8.77 -0.27
CA THR A 102 24.31 -8.23 -0.59
C THR A 102 24.49 -6.81 -0.06
N LEU A 103 23.48 -5.95 -0.16
CA LEU A 103 23.56 -4.57 0.33
C LEU A 103 23.49 -4.45 1.87
N PHE A 104 22.69 -5.31 2.52
CA PHE A 104 22.16 -5.00 3.86
C PHE A 104 22.37 -6.06 4.94
N GLN A 105 22.84 -7.27 4.61
CA GLN A 105 22.97 -8.38 5.57
C GLN A 105 23.83 -8.06 6.81
N ASP A 106 24.90 -7.27 6.62
CA ASP A 106 25.81 -6.91 7.72
C ASP A 106 25.39 -5.62 8.44
N GLN A 107 24.31 -4.98 7.98
CA GLN A 107 23.89 -3.66 8.44
C GLN A 107 22.58 -3.69 9.22
N PHE A 108 21.68 -4.62 8.87
CA PHE A 108 20.38 -4.76 9.50
C PHE A 108 20.09 -6.21 9.87
N ARG A 109 19.39 -6.41 10.99
CA ARG A 109 18.76 -7.69 11.31
C ARG A 109 17.37 -7.71 10.70
N TYR A 110 17.09 -8.72 9.89
CA TYR A 110 15.78 -8.94 9.30
C TYR A 110 15.50 -10.43 9.21
N ASP A 111 14.22 -10.79 9.26
CA ASP A 111 13.78 -12.17 9.05
C ASP A 111 13.77 -12.50 7.55
N ARG A 112 14.35 -13.65 7.18
CA ARG A 112 14.44 -14.08 5.78
C ARG A 112 13.06 -14.37 5.19
N ASP A 113 12.16 -14.96 5.97
CA ASP A 113 10.82 -15.31 5.49
C ASP A 113 9.99 -14.05 5.27
N ASP A 114 10.11 -13.05 6.16
CA ASP A 114 9.45 -11.77 5.99
C ASP A 114 9.94 -11.05 4.72
N LEU A 115 11.25 -11.08 4.44
CA LEU A 115 11.79 -10.54 3.19
C LEU A 115 11.27 -11.29 1.95
N ILE A 116 11.18 -12.62 2.00
CA ILE A 116 10.59 -13.43 0.92
C ILE A 116 9.13 -13.04 0.70
N ARG A 117 8.34 -12.96 1.77
CA ARG A 117 6.91 -12.59 1.69
C ARG A 117 6.75 -11.16 1.18
N PHE A 118 7.59 -10.23 1.62
CA PHE A 118 7.59 -8.85 1.15
C PHE A 118 7.82 -8.78 -0.36
N VAL A 119 8.93 -9.34 -0.87
CA VAL A 119 9.27 -9.27 -2.30
C VAL A 119 8.21 -9.97 -3.17
N LEU A 120 7.71 -11.13 -2.75
CA LEU A 120 6.64 -11.81 -3.48
C LEU A 120 5.32 -11.03 -3.47
N THR A 121 5.01 -10.35 -2.36
CA THR A 121 3.81 -9.52 -2.24
C THR A 121 3.92 -8.28 -3.11
N VAL A 122 5.08 -7.59 -3.12
CA VAL A 122 5.36 -6.48 -4.04
C VAL A 122 5.17 -6.93 -5.49
N ARG A 123 5.80 -8.03 -5.91
CA ARG A 123 5.63 -8.58 -7.26
C ARG A 123 4.16 -8.83 -7.61
N LYS A 124 3.40 -9.43 -6.70
CA LYS A 124 1.98 -9.75 -6.93
C LYS A 124 1.12 -8.49 -7.10
N ASN A 125 1.51 -7.38 -6.49
CA ASN A 125 0.81 -6.10 -6.57
C ASN A 125 1.24 -5.21 -7.75
N TYR A 126 2.20 -5.66 -8.57
CA TYR A 126 2.38 -5.12 -9.91
C TYR A 126 1.33 -5.68 -10.87
N ARG A 127 0.66 -4.79 -11.62
CA ARG A 127 -0.35 -5.19 -12.61
C ARG A 127 0.31 -5.75 -13.87
N ARG A 128 -0.42 -6.64 -14.56
CA ARG A 128 -0.09 -7.10 -15.91
C ARG A 128 -0.43 -6.03 -16.95
N VAL A 129 0.43 -5.03 -17.06
CA VAL A 129 0.37 -3.97 -18.09
C VAL A 129 1.63 -4.03 -18.97
N ALA A 130 1.59 -3.37 -20.14
CA ALA A 130 2.64 -3.49 -21.14
C ALA A 130 4.04 -3.10 -20.64
N TYR A 131 4.15 -2.03 -19.85
CA TYR A 131 5.45 -1.48 -19.42
C TYR A 131 5.62 -1.42 -17.89
N HIS A 132 4.78 -0.67 -17.17
CA HIS A 132 4.83 -0.49 -15.70
C HIS A 132 4.38 -1.76 -14.93
N ASN A 133 5.07 -2.86 -15.17
CA ASN A 133 4.85 -4.17 -14.57
C ASN A 133 6.05 -4.54 -13.68
N TRP A 134 6.01 -5.75 -13.10
CA TRP A 134 7.06 -6.21 -12.20
C TRP A 134 8.47 -6.18 -12.82
N ALA A 135 8.61 -6.48 -14.11
CA ALA A 135 9.92 -6.50 -14.77
C ALA A 135 10.53 -5.08 -14.83
N HIS A 136 9.70 -4.05 -14.99
CA HIS A 136 10.12 -2.65 -14.88
C HIS A 136 10.52 -2.29 -13.44
N GLY A 137 9.67 -2.58 -12.45
CA GLY A 137 10.02 -2.31 -11.04
C GLY A 137 11.32 -3.00 -10.59
N TRP A 138 11.50 -4.26 -11.01
CA TRP A 138 12.71 -5.02 -10.76
C TRP A 138 13.94 -4.41 -11.44
N SER A 139 13.85 -4.00 -12.71
CA SER A 139 15.01 -3.45 -13.43
C SER A 139 15.46 -2.09 -12.88
N VAL A 140 14.52 -1.27 -12.41
CA VAL A 140 14.84 -0.02 -11.69
C VAL A 140 15.50 -0.31 -10.35
N ALA A 141 15.03 -1.31 -9.59
CA ALA A 141 15.67 -1.73 -8.34
C ALA A 141 17.08 -2.31 -8.57
N HIS A 142 17.28 -3.07 -9.65
CA HIS A 142 18.58 -3.57 -10.05
C HIS A 142 19.55 -2.44 -10.44
N ALA A 143 19.09 -1.45 -11.22
CA ALA A 143 19.91 -0.28 -11.52
C ALA A 143 20.33 0.47 -10.24
N MET A 144 19.41 0.60 -9.27
CA MET A 144 19.73 1.17 -7.97
C MET A 144 20.71 0.31 -7.16
N PHE A 145 20.57 -1.01 -7.20
CA PHE A 145 21.54 -1.94 -6.59
C PHE A 145 22.95 -1.72 -7.13
N VAL A 146 23.11 -1.71 -8.46
CA VAL A 146 24.40 -1.45 -9.12
C VAL A 146 24.96 -0.09 -8.70
N LEU A 147 24.13 0.96 -8.68
CA LEU A 147 24.56 2.29 -8.20
C LEU A 147 25.06 2.23 -6.76
N LEU A 148 24.31 1.61 -5.84
CA LEU A 148 24.69 1.53 -4.42
C LEU A 148 25.95 0.67 -4.19
N MET A 149 26.21 -0.32 -5.05
CA MET A 149 27.44 -1.12 -4.99
C MET A 149 28.70 -0.32 -5.37
N HIS A 150 28.58 0.57 -6.35
CA HIS A 150 29.72 1.34 -6.89
C HIS A 150 29.83 2.77 -6.34
N THR A 151 28.81 3.25 -5.64
CA THR A 151 28.82 4.56 -5.00
C THR A 151 29.54 4.49 -3.66
N SER A 152 30.33 5.51 -3.35
CA SER A 152 31.04 5.59 -2.08
C SER A 152 30.05 5.66 -0.89
N ARG A 153 30.36 4.95 0.19
CA ARG A 153 29.49 4.79 1.38
C ARG A 153 29.29 6.08 2.18
N ASP A 154 30.00 7.15 1.84
CA ASP A 154 29.86 8.48 2.44
C ASP A 154 28.75 9.33 1.78
N ILE A 155 28.25 8.93 0.60
CA ILE A 155 27.20 9.67 -0.12
C ILE A 155 25.82 9.36 0.47
N PHE A 156 25.53 8.10 0.74
CA PHE A 156 24.27 7.65 1.35
C PHE A 156 24.57 6.85 2.61
N ASN A 157 23.88 7.19 3.69
CA ASN A 157 23.89 6.33 4.87
C ASN A 157 23.06 5.06 4.62
N THR A 158 23.19 4.07 5.50
CA THR A 158 22.55 2.76 5.32
C THR A 158 21.01 2.83 5.25
N HIS A 159 20.37 3.75 5.98
CA HIS A 159 18.91 3.92 5.94
C HIS A 159 18.45 4.57 4.63
N GLU A 160 19.22 5.54 4.11
CA GLU A 160 18.95 6.15 2.80
C GLU A 160 19.10 5.12 1.68
N ALA A 161 20.17 4.32 1.70
CA ALA A 161 20.39 3.24 0.74
C ALA A 161 19.24 2.20 0.78
N LEU A 162 18.80 1.81 1.98
CA LEU A 162 17.64 0.93 2.16
C LEU A 162 16.36 1.55 1.58
N ALA A 163 16.09 2.81 1.92
CA ALA A 163 14.92 3.53 1.42
C ALA A 163 14.93 3.65 -0.11
N LEU A 164 16.09 3.93 -0.73
CA LEU A 164 16.25 4.00 -2.18
C LEU A 164 15.95 2.66 -2.85
N TYR A 165 16.58 1.57 -2.39
CA TYR A 165 16.37 0.24 -2.97
C TYR A 165 14.91 -0.21 -2.86
N VAL A 166 14.31 -0.09 -1.66
CA VAL A 166 12.91 -0.45 -1.43
C VAL A 166 11.95 0.43 -2.24
N SER A 167 12.22 1.74 -2.33
CA SER A 167 11.40 2.66 -3.14
C SER A 167 11.44 2.30 -4.61
N CYS A 168 12.63 2.01 -5.18
CA CYS A 168 12.77 1.59 -6.57
C CYS A 168 11.95 0.33 -6.87
N LEU A 169 11.97 -0.65 -5.95
CA LEU A 169 11.23 -1.91 -6.09
C LEU A 169 9.70 -1.71 -6.04
N CYS A 170 9.22 -0.65 -5.40
CA CYS A 170 7.79 -0.42 -5.13
C CYS A 170 7.16 0.76 -5.89
N HIS A 171 7.96 1.59 -6.58
CA HIS A 171 7.54 2.92 -7.05
C HIS A 171 6.33 2.94 -7.99
N ASP A 172 6.01 1.81 -8.63
CA ASP A 172 4.96 1.65 -9.64
C ASP A 172 3.90 0.60 -9.25
N LEU A 173 3.79 0.27 -7.94
CA LEU A 173 2.81 -0.69 -7.44
C LEU A 173 1.37 -0.33 -7.82
N ASP A 174 0.59 -1.29 -8.29
CA ASP A 174 -0.79 -1.08 -8.78
C ASP A 174 -0.92 -0.12 -9.99
N HIS A 175 0.16 0.19 -10.72
CA HIS A 175 0.09 1.07 -11.88
C HIS A 175 -0.85 0.55 -12.98
N ARG A 176 -1.76 1.40 -13.47
CA ARG A 176 -2.89 0.99 -14.34
C ARG A 176 -2.65 1.18 -15.84
N GLY A 177 -1.43 1.56 -16.22
CA GLY A 177 -1.07 1.84 -17.62
C GLY A 177 -1.70 3.13 -18.16
N LYS A 178 -2.06 4.06 -17.28
CA LYS A 178 -2.64 5.37 -17.59
C LYS A 178 -1.91 6.43 -16.77
N ASN A 179 -1.72 7.60 -17.35
CA ASN A 179 -1.01 8.70 -16.69
C ASN A 179 -1.95 9.55 -15.80
N ASN A 180 -1.35 10.43 -14.99
CA ASN A 180 -2.07 11.34 -14.09
C ASN A 180 -3.09 12.24 -14.81
N ALA A 181 -2.77 12.70 -16.03
CA ALA A 181 -3.69 13.52 -16.82
C ALA A 181 -4.99 12.76 -17.14
N TYR A 182 -4.89 11.50 -17.55
CA TYR A 182 -6.05 10.64 -17.78
C TYR A 182 -6.88 10.45 -16.49
N MET A 183 -6.22 10.21 -15.35
CA MET A 183 -6.92 10.01 -14.07
C MET A 183 -7.78 11.23 -13.66
N LYS A 184 -7.26 12.44 -13.92
CA LYS A 184 -7.95 13.71 -13.65
C LYS A 184 -9.10 13.93 -14.63
N THR A 185 -8.86 13.82 -15.93
CA THR A 185 -9.88 14.04 -16.97
C THR A 185 -11.06 13.09 -16.82
N MET A 186 -10.80 11.84 -16.42
CA MET A 186 -11.85 10.84 -16.22
C MET A 186 -12.49 10.86 -14.83
N MET A 187 -12.16 11.86 -13.98
CA MET A 187 -12.68 12.00 -12.62
C MET A 187 -12.62 10.70 -11.81
N THR A 188 -11.52 9.96 -11.94
CA THR A 188 -11.38 8.66 -11.27
C THR A 188 -11.39 8.85 -9.74
N PRO A 189 -11.84 7.85 -8.96
CA PRO A 189 -11.81 7.95 -7.51
C PRO A 189 -10.43 8.30 -6.94
N LEU A 190 -9.33 7.83 -7.56
CA LEU A 190 -7.97 8.21 -7.16
C LEU A 190 -7.72 9.72 -7.30
N ALA A 191 -8.20 10.33 -8.38
CA ALA A 191 -8.06 11.77 -8.60
C ALA A 191 -8.95 12.61 -7.66
N SER A 192 -9.98 12.01 -7.04
CA SER A 192 -10.76 12.67 -5.99
C SER A 192 -10.08 12.63 -4.61
N ILE A 193 -9.15 11.68 -4.40
CA ILE A 193 -8.43 11.50 -3.13
C ILE A 193 -7.13 12.32 -3.12
N TYR A 194 -6.41 12.35 -4.24
CA TYR A 194 -5.14 13.08 -4.36
C TYR A 194 -5.26 14.24 -5.36
N THR A 195 -4.75 15.41 -4.99
CA THR A 195 -4.82 16.63 -5.80
C THR A 195 -3.58 16.83 -6.71
N THR A 196 -2.42 16.38 -6.25
CA THR A 196 -1.12 16.35 -6.96
C THR A 196 -0.57 14.94 -6.99
N SER A 197 0.23 14.61 -8.02
CA SER A 197 0.96 13.34 -8.14
C SER A 197 0.13 12.10 -7.77
N VAL A 198 -1.04 11.98 -8.41
CA VAL A 198 -2.13 11.08 -8.01
C VAL A 198 -1.66 9.63 -7.92
N MET A 199 -0.95 9.17 -8.95
CA MET A 199 -0.44 7.81 -9.00
C MET A 199 0.73 7.60 -8.04
N GLU A 200 1.61 8.58 -7.89
CA GLU A 200 2.79 8.48 -7.01
C GLU A 200 2.38 8.37 -5.53
N HIS A 201 1.38 9.15 -5.09
CA HIS A 201 0.79 8.99 -3.75
C HIS A 201 0.12 7.62 -3.57
N HIS A 202 -0.54 7.11 -4.63
CA HIS A 202 -1.13 5.79 -4.61
C HIS A 202 -0.08 4.68 -4.46
N HIS A 203 1.01 4.74 -5.23
CA HIS A 203 2.13 3.78 -5.14
C HIS A 203 2.77 3.76 -3.75
N PHE A 204 2.98 4.94 -3.16
CA PHE A 204 3.45 5.06 -1.78
C PHE A 204 2.49 4.39 -0.79
N ASN A 205 1.19 4.67 -0.90
CA ASN A 205 0.21 4.08 0.00
C ASN A 205 0.08 2.56 -0.17
N GLN A 206 0.23 2.02 -1.39
CA GLN A 206 0.35 0.58 -1.60
C GLN A 206 1.57 0.00 -0.87
N THR A 207 2.72 0.67 -0.96
CA THR A 207 3.96 0.26 -0.29
C THR A 207 3.78 0.22 1.23
N VAL A 208 3.26 1.30 1.82
CA VAL A 208 2.98 1.38 3.27
C VAL A 208 2.01 0.30 3.72
N THR A 209 0.95 0.05 2.92
CA THR A 209 -0.02 -1.00 3.23
C THR A 209 0.64 -2.38 3.30
N ILE A 210 1.54 -2.71 2.36
CA ILE A 210 2.28 -3.98 2.38
C ILE A 210 3.19 -4.05 3.62
N LEU A 211 3.92 -2.98 3.95
CA LEU A 211 4.85 -2.95 5.08
C LEU A 211 4.15 -3.01 6.46
N GLN A 212 2.88 -2.64 6.54
CA GLN A 212 2.07 -2.71 7.76
C GLN A 212 1.37 -4.06 7.94
N GLN A 213 1.43 -4.96 6.96
CA GLN A 213 0.91 -6.31 7.11
C GLN A 213 1.81 -7.11 8.05
N VAL A 214 1.18 -7.94 8.90
CA VAL A 214 1.92 -8.88 9.76
C VAL A 214 2.51 -9.98 8.87
N GLY A 215 3.83 -10.19 8.99
CA GLY A 215 4.60 -11.20 8.27
C GLY A 215 4.20 -12.64 8.58
#